data_AF-A0A7M2YVA5-F1
#
_entry.id   AF-A0A7M2YVA5-F1
#
_cell.length_a   1.000
_cell.length_b   1.000
_cell.length_c   1.000
_cell.angle_alpha   90.00
_cell.angle_beta   90.00
_cell.angle_gamma   90.00
#
_symmetry.space_group_name_H-M   'P 1'
#
loop_
_entity.id
_entity.type
_entity.pdbx_description
1 polymer ?
#
loop_
_entity_poly.entity_id
_entity_poly.type
_entity_poly.pdbx_seq_one_letter_code
_entity_poly.pdbx_strand_id
1 'polypeptide(L)'
;MSKRASTRGTALRRRPEVVIAGLGAAIAALLAGLALGSGDAQAQGQAAPQNTAEPTISGTPEIGMTLTGNRGSWSGDPITYAYAWLRCDSAVASCTPVANATGTGYQLTSSDAGWRMVFRVTATNVDGSTTKASNATAVVGSTGAPVATKDPSVSGTPAVEQRLTADPGTWTGQQPITFTFRWLRCDGNGNNCVEISGATDDQYVVKSSDLGRTLRVRISARNSQGEIAKLTPPTAKVAAGGVPGAIKLPNGETSIPATSVPASERLIVANVSFSPSPVRSRSTPITLRVKVVDTRGYAVRDVLVFVRATPVVTSTPVVQKTAEDGFVSYTVQPQADFPIRNGYSVQFFVKAYRQGDNPLGGVAGYRLVQVPTVR
;
A
#
# COMPACT_ATOMS: atom_id res chain seq x y z
N MET A 1 -52.03 11.09 -9.79
CA MET A 1 -53.33 11.10 -10.51
C MET A 1 -53.71 9.63 -10.73
N SER A 2 -54.55 9.01 -9.87
CA SER A 2 -56.02 8.88 -10.03
C SER A 2 -56.37 8.43 -11.46
N LYS A 3 -56.97 7.27 -11.79
CA LYS A 3 -57.95 6.43 -11.11
C LYS A 3 -58.14 5.12 -11.93
N ARG A 4 -58.43 4.01 -11.23
CA ARG A 4 -59.37 2.89 -11.52
C ARG A 4 -59.36 2.11 -12.86
N ALA A 5 -59.32 0.78 -12.74
CA ALA A 5 -60.34 -0.16 -13.25
C ALA A 5 -60.05 -1.56 -12.65
N SER A 6 -60.90 -2.10 -11.76
CA SER A 6 -62.17 -2.82 -11.97
C SER A 6 -61.97 -4.32 -12.22
N THR A 7 -62.74 -5.12 -11.48
CA THR A 7 -62.46 -6.48 -11.04
C THR A 7 -63.55 -7.44 -11.55
N ARG A 8 -63.15 -8.64 -12.00
CA ARG A 8 -63.91 -9.93 -12.09
C ARG A 8 -65.22 -9.91 -12.91
N GLY A 9 -65.63 -10.94 -13.62
CA GLY A 9 -65.21 -12.32 -13.77
C GLY A 9 -66.39 -13.12 -14.38
N THR A 10 -66.10 -14.35 -14.84
CA THR A 10 -67.06 -15.47 -15.08
C THR A 10 -68.15 -15.28 -16.15
N ALA A 11 -68.64 -16.26 -16.89
CA ALA A 11 -68.23 -17.57 -17.39
C ALA A 11 -69.45 -18.13 -18.18
N LEU A 12 -69.20 -19.12 -19.05
CA LEU A 12 -70.12 -20.17 -19.53
C LEU A 12 -71.05 -19.91 -20.74
N ARG A 13 -70.65 -20.58 -21.84
CA ARG A 13 -71.39 -21.58 -22.66
C ARG A 13 -72.74 -21.19 -23.29
N ARG A 14 -72.86 -21.43 -24.61
CA ARG A 14 -73.50 -22.62 -25.24
C ARG A 14 -73.45 -22.51 -26.78
N ARG A 15 -73.20 -23.65 -27.45
CA ARG A 15 -73.34 -23.96 -28.90
C ARG A 15 -74.87 -23.96 -29.30
N PRO A 16 -75.35 -24.11 -30.56
CA PRO A 16 -74.71 -24.75 -31.74
C PRO A 16 -75.06 -24.17 -33.17
N GLU A 17 -74.47 -24.83 -34.19
CA GLU A 17 -74.92 -25.24 -35.56
C GLU A 17 -75.95 -24.41 -36.38
N VAL A 18 -76.08 -24.36 -37.73
CA VAL A 18 -75.52 -24.88 -39.03
C VAL A 18 -76.33 -24.15 -40.15
N VAL A 19 -76.03 -24.38 -41.45
CA VAL A 19 -76.86 -24.17 -42.68
C VAL A 19 -76.71 -22.78 -43.35
N ILE A 20 -75.98 -22.57 -44.48
CA ILE A 20 -76.02 -23.05 -45.89
C ILE A 20 -76.64 -22.00 -46.86
N ALA A 21 -75.85 -21.71 -47.91
CA ALA A 21 -76.15 -21.37 -49.31
C ALA A 21 -76.92 -20.11 -49.74
N GLY A 22 -76.41 -19.55 -50.85
CA GLY A 22 -77.15 -18.70 -51.78
C GLY A 22 -76.24 -18.13 -52.88
N LEU A 23 -76.04 -18.89 -53.97
CA LEU A 23 -75.36 -18.47 -55.21
C LEU A 23 -76.24 -17.51 -56.05
N GLY A 24 -75.60 -16.58 -56.77
CA GLY A 24 -76.18 -15.83 -57.89
C GLY A 24 -75.10 -15.25 -58.82
N ALA A 25 -74.95 -15.87 -59.99
CA ALA A 25 -74.06 -15.60 -61.14
C ALA A 25 -74.29 -14.22 -61.82
N ALA A 26 -73.53 -13.68 -62.77
CA ALA A 26 -72.17 -13.78 -63.34
C ALA A 26 -72.10 -12.69 -64.45
N ILE A 27 -70.92 -12.19 -64.84
CA ILE A 27 -70.53 -11.81 -66.23
C ILE A 27 -69.00 -11.73 -66.27
N ALA A 28 -68.41 -12.35 -67.30
CA ALA A 28 -66.99 -12.63 -67.46
C ALA A 28 -66.28 -11.66 -68.42
N ALA A 29 -65.00 -11.36 -68.14
CA ALA A 29 -64.00 -10.98 -69.13
C ALA A 29 -62.65 -11.63 -68.73
N LEU A 30 -62.03 -12.33 -69.68
CA LEU A 30 -60.83 -13.15 -69.51
C LEU A 30 -59.55 -12.33 -69.33
N LEU A 31 -58.64 -12.80 -68.45
CA LEU A 31 -57.18 -12.75 -68.62
C LEU A 31 -56.53 -13.86 -67.75
N ALA A 32 -55.84 -14.79 -68.43
CA ALA A 32 -54.77 -15.73 -68.01
C ALA A 32 -54.82 -16.42 -66.63
N GLY A 33 -54.92 -17.76 -66.66
CA GLY A 33 -54.86 -18.61 -65.47
C GLY A 33 -53.45 -18.90 -64.95
N LEU A 34 -53.39 -19.19 -63.66
CA LEU A 34 -52.57 -20.25 -63.05
C LEU A 34 -53.03 -20.40 -61.60
N ALA A 35 -53.52 -21.59 -61.27
CA ALA A 35 -53.88 -21.98 -59.92
C ALA A 35 -52.64 -21.87 -59.01
N LEU A 36 -52.59 -20.88 -58.14
CA LEU A 36 -51.69 -20.90 -57.01
C LEU A 36 -52.30 -21.86 -56.00
N GLY A 37 -51.72 -23.05 -55.94
CA GLY A 37 -52.03 -24.02 -54.91
C GLY A 37 -52.00 -23.33 -53.54
N SER A 38 -52.99 -23.65 -52.73
CA SER A 38 -52.85 -23.65 -51.28
C SER A 38 -51.63 -24.53 -50.97
N GLY A 39 -50.46 -23.90 -50.95
CA GLY A 39 -49.31 -24.46 -50.26
C GLY A 39 -49.74 -24.55 -48.81
N ASP A 40 -50.00 -25.77 -48.35
CA ASP A 40 -49.95 -26.09 -46.94
C ASP A 40 -48.58 -25.64 -46.45
N ALA A 41 -48.51 -24.41 -45.93
CA ALA A 41 -47.42 -24.00 -45.07
C ALA A 41 -47.57 -24.88 -43.83
N GLN A 42 -46.93 -26.05 -43.88
CA GLN A 42 -46.71 -26.86 -42.69
C GLN A 42 -46.02 -25.92 -41.69
N ALA A 43 -46.75 -25.52 -40.66
CA ALA A 43 -46.15 -24.98 -39.47
C ALA A 43 -45.20 -26.07 -38.95
N GLN A 44 -43.90 -25.94 -39.26
CA GLN A 44 -42.87 -26.73 -38.63
C GLN A 44 -42.99 -26.42 -37.15
N GLY A 45 -43.62 -27.33 -36.39
CA GLY A 45 -43.66 -27.25 -34.93
C GLY A 45 -42.22 -27.14 -34.48
N GLN A 46 -41.85 -25.95 -34.02
CA GLN A 46 -40.46 -25.66 -33.75
C GLN A 46 -40.05 -26.53 -32.56
N ALA A 47 -39.02 -27.35 -32.75
CA ALA A 47 -38.50 -28.19 -31.70
C ALA A 47 -37.53 -27.38 -30.82
N ALA A 48 -37.17 -27.92 -29.65
CA ALA A 48 -36.07 -27.38 -28.85
C ALA A 48 -34.80 -27.21 -29.71
N PRO A 49 -33.89 -26.27 -29.38
CA PRO A 49 -32.79 -25.92 -30.26
C PRO A 49 -31.91 -27.12 -30.63
N GLN A 50 -31.49 -27.22 -31.88
CA GLN A 50 -30.62 -28.31 -32.34
C GLN A 50 -29.23 -27.77 -32.66
N ASN A 51 -28.19 -28.46 -32.17
CA ASN A 51 -26.81 -28.10 -32.49
C ASN A 51 -26.45 -28.65 -33.87
N THR A 52 -25.99 -27.78 -34.77
CA THR A 52 -25.59 -28.13 -36.15
C THR A 52 -24.08 -28.08 -36.34
N ALA A 53 -23.35 -27.43 -35.44
CA ALA A 53 -21.89 -27.52 -35.32
C ALA A 53 -21.47 -27.43 -33.85
N GLU A 54 -20.58 -28.32 -33.42
CA GLU A 54 -20.14 -28.45 -32.02
C GLU A 54 -19.46 -27.16 -31.51
N PRO A 55 -19.64 -26.81 -30.23
CA PRO A 55 -18.81 -25.79 -29.58
C PRO A 55 -17.32 -26.12 -29.64
N THR A 56 -16.45 -25.11 -29.69
CA THR A 56 -15.00 -25.29 -29.73
C THR A 56 -14.28 -24.37 -28.74
N ILE A 57 -13.05 -24.71 -28.39
CA ILE A 57 -12.15 -23.88 -27.58
C ILE A 57 -10.93 -23.53 -28.42
N SER A 58 -10.49 -22.27 -28.36
CA SER A 58 -9.19 -21.82 -28.87
C SER A 58 -8.36 -21.16 -27.77
N GLY A 59 -7.04 -21.08 -27.98
CA GLY A 59 -6.06 -20.56 -27.02
C GLY A 59 -5.11 -21.63 -26.50
N THR A 60 -4.06 -21.19 -25.81
CA THR A 60 -3.06 -22.09 -25.20
C THR A 60 -3.53 -22.47 -23.79
N PRO A 61 -3.66 -23.77 -23.45
CA PRO A 61 -4.05 -24.20 -22.11
C PRO A 61 -2.86 -24.10 -21.15
N GLU A 62 -2.55 -22.88 -20.73
CA GLU A 62 -1.46 -22.56 -19.78
C GLU A 62 -1.94 -21.47 -18.79
N ILE A 63 -1.51 -21.56 -17.53
CA ILE A 63 -1.91 -20.60 -16.49
C ILE A 63 -1.63 -19.15 -16.92
N GLY A 64 -2.62 -18.27 -16.71
CA GLY A 64 -2.55 -16.85 -17.06
C GLY A 64 -3.02 -16.55 -18.49
N MET A 65 -3.07 -17.55 -19.37
CA MET A 65 -3.61 -17.41 -20.73
C MET A 65 -5.14 -17.47 -20.73
N THR A 66 -5.75 -16.82 -21.71
CA THR A 66 -7.20 -16.83 -21.90
C THR A 66 -7.60 -17.85 -22.95
N LEU A 67 -8.49 -18.77 -22.57
CA LEU A 67 -9.20 -19.63 -23.50
C LEU A 67 -10.46 -18.91 -24.00
N THR A 68 -10.77 -19.11 -25.29
CA THR A 68 -11.96 -18.56 -25.92
C THR A 68 -12.87 -19.69 -26.38
N GLY A 69 -14.09 -19.73 -25.85
CA GLY A 69 -15.15 -20.65 -26.23
C GLY A 69 -15.96 -20.08 -27.39
N ASN A 70 -16.06 -20.85 -28.47
CA ASN A 70 -16.99 -20.61 -29.56
C ASN A 70 -18.23 -21.50 -29.35
N ARG A 71 -19.42 -20.91 -29.48
CA ARG A 71 -20.69 -21.59 -29.21
C ARG A 71 -21.10 -22.63 -30.27
N GLY A 72 -20.43 -22.64 -31.42
CA GLY A 72 -20.84 -23.42 -32.60
C GLY A 72 -22.08 -22.83 -33.29
N SER A 73 -22.78 -23.68 -34.05
CA SER A 73 -23.98 -23.30 -34.81
C SER A 73 -25.20 -24.07 -34.32
N TRP A 74 -26.36 -23.41 -34.34
CA TRP A 74 -27.62 -23.93 -33.81
C TRP A 74 -28.79 -23.55 -34.71
N SER A 75 -29.84 -24.37 -34.74
CA SER A 75 -31.14 -24.07 -35.34
C SER A 75 -32.24 -24.02 -34.26
N GLY A 76 -33.35 -23.33 -34.55
CA GLY A 76 -34.47 -23.18 -33.62
C GLY A 76 -34.73 -21.75 -33.12
N ASP A 77 -34.51 -20.74 -33.96
CA ASP A 77 -34.63 -19.31 -33.63
C ASP A 77 -36.04 -18.86 -33.21
N PRO A 78 -36.18 -17.95 -32.23
CA PRO A 78 -35.11 -17.23 -31.54
C PRO A 78 -34.49 -18.02 -30.37
N ILE A 79 -33.16 -17.98 -30.24
CA ILE A 79 -32.40 -18.72 -29.21
C ILE A 79 -31.69 -17.76 -28.25
N THR A 80 -31.75 -18.10 -26.96
CA THR A 80 -30.90 -17.53 -25.90
C THR A 80 -29.83 -18.52 -25.48
N TYR A 81 -28.65 -18.03 -25.05
CA TYR A 81 -27.50 -18.87 -24.73
C TYR A 81 -26.98 -18.62 -23.31
N ALA A 82 -26.63 -19.70 -22.63
CA ALA A 82 -25.85 -19.68 -21.39
C ALA A 82 -24.57 -20.50 -21.56
N TYR A 83 -23.48 -20.03 -20.95
CA TYR A 83 -22.18 -20.67 -21.03
C TYR A 83 -21.69 -21.12 -19.66
N ALA A 84 -20.89 -22.18 -19.64
CA ALA A 84 -20.17 -22.61 -18.46
C ALA A 84 -18.82 -23.22 -18.86
N TRP A 85 -17.76 -22.86 -18.13
CA TRP A 85 -16.50 -23.58 -18.19
C TRP A 85 -16.48 -24.72 -17.16
N LEU A 86 -15.88 -25.84 -17.54
CA LEU A 86 -15.79 -27.05 -16.73
C LEU A 86 -14.32 -27.44 -16.56
N ARG A 87 -13.93 -27.83 -15.35
CA ARG A 87 -12.68 -28.53 -15.06
C ARG A 87 -12.93 -30.02 -15.11
N CYS A 88 -12.22 -30.71 -15.99
CA CYS A 88 -12.30 -32.15 -16.13
C CYS A 88 -10.97 -32.79 -15.77
N ASP A 89 -11.02 -33.96 -15.13
CA ASP A 89 -9.83 -34.74 -14.82
C ASP A 89 -9.06 -35.16 -16.09
N SER A 90 -7.92 -35.84 -15.91
CA SER A 90 -7.05 -36.17 -17.02
C SER A 90 -7.66 -37.20 -18.01
N ALA A 91 -8.70 -37.94 -17.59
CA ALA A 91 -9.44 -38.87 -18.43
C ALA A 91 -10.73 -38.26 -19.00
N VAL A 92 -11.08 -37.04 -18.59
CA VAL A 92 -12.37 -36.39 -18.87
C VAL A 92 -13.57 -37.20 -18.36
N ALA A 93 -13.35 -38.02 -17.32
CA ALA A 93 -14.39 -38.87 -16.72
C ALA A 93 -15.20 -38.12 -15.67
N SER A 94 -14.60 -37.13 -15.01
CA SER A 94 -15.26 -36.29 -14.01
C SER A 94 -15.05 -34.82 -14.36
N CYS A 95 -16.15 -34.09 -14.55
CA CYS A 95 -16.16 -32.68 -14.92
C CYS A 95 -16.99 -31.85 -13.92
N THR A 96 -16.39 -30.79 -13.37
CA THR A 96 -17.04 -29.89 -12.41
C THR A 96 -17.12 -28.47 -12.96
N PRO A 97 -18.26 -27.76 -12.82
CA PRO A 97 -18.38 -26.37 -13.25
C PRO A 97 -17.41 -25.45 -12.49
N VAL A 98 -16.74 -24.57 -13.23
CA VAL A 98 -16.01 -23.47 -12.64
C VAL A 98 -17.00 -22.38 -12.24
N ALA A 99 -17.05 -22.05 -10.95
CA ALA A 99 -17.94 -21.03 -10.43
C ALA A 99 -17.75 -19.69 -11.15
N ASN A 100 -18.88 -19.06 -11.52
CA ASN A 100 -18.95 -17.74 -12.18
C ASN A 100 -18.26 -17.63 -13.56
N ALA A 101 -17.77 -18.73 -14.14
CA ALA A 101 -17.18 -18.73 -15.48
C ALA A 101 -18.27 -18.89 -16.56
N THR A 102 -19.08 -17.84 -16.75
CA THR A 102 -20.23 -17.84 -17.66
C THR A 102 -20.02 -17.04 -18.95
N GLY A 103 -18.82 -16.50 -19.16
CA GLY A 103 -18.43 -15.80 -20.39
C GLY A 103 -17.86 -16.73 -21.46
N THR A 104 -17.72 -16.21 -22.67
CA THR A 104 -17.00 -16.90 -23.77
C THR A 104 -15.49 -16.84 -23.61
N GLY A 105 -14.95 -15.93 -22.79
CA GLY A 105 -13.54 -15.91 -22.41
C GLY A 105 -13.33 -16.44 -21.00
N TYR A 106 -12.28 -17.25 -20.79
CA TYR A 106 -11.87 -17.71 -19.47
C TYR A 106 -10.35 -17.62 -19.32
N GLN A 107 -9.90 -16.76 -18.40
CA GLN A 107 -8.48 -16.71 -18.03
C GLN A 107 -8.16 -17.85 -17.07
N LEU A 108 -7.20 -18.68 -17.45
CA LEU A 108 -6.75 -19.81 -16.65
C LEU A 108 -6.07 -19.34 -15.37
N THR A 109 -6.53 -19.88 -14.25
CA THR A 109 -6.05 -19.62 -12.89
C THR A 109 -5.26 -20.82 -12.37
N SER A 110 -4.47 -20.64 -11.32
CA SER A 110 -3.68 -21.75 -10.75
C SER A 110 -4.49 -22.98 -10.33
N SER A 111 -5.78 -22.82 -10.02
CA SER A 111 -6.68 -23.93 -9.71
C SER A 111 -6.99 -24.81 -10.92
N ASP A 112 -6.70 -24.36 -12.14
CA ASP A 112 -6.90 -25.09 -13.39
C ASP A 112 -5.70 -25.96 -13.76
N ALA A 113 -4.54 -25.78 -13.11
CA ALA A 113 -3.33 -26.54 -13.42
C ALA A 113 -3.57 -28.05 -13.25
N GLY A 114 -3.17 -28.83 -14.26
CA GLY A 114 -3.37 -30.29 -14.27
C GLY A 114 -4.78 -30.73 -14.70
N TRP A 115 -5.73 -29.82 -14.85
CA TRP A 115 -7.08 -30.10 -15.37
C TRP A 115 -7.13 -29.92 -16.88
N ARG A 116 -8.14 -30.49 -17.52
CA ARG A 116 -8.57 -30.13 -18.88
C ARG A 116 -9.78 -29.21 -18.79
N MET A 117 -9.87 -28.25 -19.70
CA MET A 117 -11.01 -27.35 -19.76
C MET A 117 -12.00 -27.79 -20.83
N VAL A 118 -13.29 -27.70 -20.51
CA VAL A 118 -14.40 -27.94 -21.44
C VAL A 118 -15.35 -26.74 -21.41
N PHE A 119 -15.83 -26.33 -22.58
CA PHE A 119 -16.76 -25.21 -22.76
C PHE A 119 -18.14 -25.77 -23.06
N ARG A 120 -19.12 -25.44 -22.20
CA ARG A 120 -20.49 -25.94 -22.29
C ARG A 120 -21.44 -24.81 -22.67
N VAL A 121 -22.29 -25.08 -23.65
CA VAL A 121 -23.28 -24.17 -24.20
C VAL A 121 -24.66 -24.76 -23.95
N THR A 122 -25.55 -23.98 -23.34
CA THR A 122 -26.98 -24.29 -23.22
C THR A 122 -27.75 -23.31 -24.09
N ALA A 123 -28.42 -23.82 -25.13
CA ALA A 123 -29.28 -23.06 -26.02
C ALA A 123 -30.74 -23.26 -25.61
N THR A 124 -31.52 -22.18 -25.50
CA THR A 124 -32.91 -22.22 -25.06
C THR A 124 -33.81 -21.39 -25.97
N ASN A 125 -34.92 -22.00 -26.41
CA ASN A 125 -36.04 -21.31 -27.06
C ASN A 125 -37.34 -21.61 -26.29
N VAL A 126 -38.50 -21.24 -26.85
CA VAL A 126 -39.81 -21.43 -26.20
C VAL A 126 -40.20 -22.91 -26.03
N ASP A 127 -39.63 -23.79 -26.86
CA ASP A 127 -39.95 -25.21 -26.91
C ASP A 127 -39.01 -26.07 -26.05
N GLY A 128 -37.92 -25.48 -25.52
CA GLY A 128 -37.06 -26.12 -24.53
C GLY A 128 -35.59 -25.70 -24.59
N SER A 129 -34.74 -26.51 -23.97
CA SER A 129 -33.28 -26.28 -23.89
C SER A 129 -32.49 -27.49 -24.33
N THR A 130 -31.41 -27.23 -25.07
CA THR A 130 -30.43 -28.25 -25.46
C THR A 130 -29.04 -27.83 -25.01
N THR A 131 -28.31 -28.76 -24.38
CA THR A 131 -26.93 -28.53 -23.93
C THR A 131 -25.95 -29.33 -24.77
N LYS A 132 -24.82 -28.71 -25.13
CA LYS A 132 -23.67 -29.33 -25.78
C LYS A 132 -22.36 -28.80 -25.20
N ALA A 133 -21.33 -29.63 -25.22
CA ALA A 133 -19.99 -29.29 -24.75
C ALA A 133 -19.01 -29.39 -25.92
N SER A 134 -17.91 -28.66 -25.83
CA SER A 134 -16.77 -28.82 -26.73
C SER A 134 -15.95 -30.06 -26.37
N ASN A 135 -15.08 -30.47 -27.30
CA ASN A 135 -13.91 -31.25 -26.96
C ASN A 135 -13.08 -30.58 -25.85
N ALA A 136 -12.43 -31.41 -25.02
CA ALA A 136 -11.58 -30.94 -23.94
C ALA A 136 -10.25 -30.39 -24.48
N THR A 137 -9.68 -29.39 -23.80
CA THR A 137 -8.32 -28.92 -24.09
C THR A 137 -7.27 -30.00 -23.79
N ALA A 138 -6.02 -29.77 -24.21
CA ALA A 138 -4.90 -30.43 -23.56
C ALA A 138 -4.88 -30.10 -22.05
N VAL A 139 -4.13 -30.88 -21.27
CA VAL A 139 -3.93 -30.59 -19.84
C VAL A 139 -3.36 -29.19 -19.70
N VAL A 140 -3.95 -28.40 -18.82
CA VAL A 140 -3.48 -27.04 -18.55
C VAL A 140 -2.09 -27.11 -17.91
N GLY A 141 -1.11 -26.58 -18.63
CA GLY A 141 0.29 -26.51 -18.20
C GLY A 141 0.48 -25.51 -17.05
N SER A 142 1.42 -25.82 -16.16
CA SER A 142 1.91 -24.90 -15.12
C SER A 142 3.16 -24.18 -15.61
N THR A 143 3.30 -22.90 -15.26
CA THR A 143 4.51 -22.11 -15.48
C THR A 143 5.63 -22.42 -14.46
N GLY A 144 5.48 -23.45 -13.63
CA GLY A 144 6.52 -23.97 -12.73
C GLY A 144 6.75 -23.12 -11.46
N ALA A 145 7.82 -23.46 -10.73
CA ALA A 145 8.26 -22.72 -9.55
C ALA A 145 8.70 -21.28 -9.92
N PRO A 146 8.72 -20.33 -8.96
CA PRO A 146 9.08 -18.95 -9.25
C PRO A 146 10.50 -18.84 -9.80
N VAL A 147 10.69 -18.08 -10.87
CA VAL A 147 12.00 -17.78 -11.46
C VAL A 147 12.19 -16.27 -11.56
N ALA A 148 13.29 -15.75 -11.03
CA ALA A 148 13.60 -14.33 -11.12
C ALA A 148 14.01 -13.96 -12.55
N THR A 149 13.34 -12.98 -13.14
CA THR A 149 13.67 -12.38 -14.45
C THR A 149 14.39 -11.04 -14.31
N LYS A 150 14.22 -10.36 -13.17
CA LYS A 150 15.01 -9.22 -12.74
C LYS A 150 15.40 -9.46 -11.29
N ASP A 151 16.70 -9.38 -10.99
CA ASP A 151 17.20 -9.58 -9.64
C ASP A 151 16.69 -8.50 -8.66
N PRO A 152 16.55 -8.86 -7.37
CA PRO A 152 16.11 -7.93 -6.35
C PRO A 152 17.16 -6.87 -6.03
N SER A 153 16.72 -5.72 -5.52
CA SER A 153 17.59 -4.59 -5.19
C SER A 153 17.21 -3.89 -3.88
N VAL A 154 18.11 -3.07 -3.35
CA VAL A 154 17.86 -2.19 -2.20
C VAL A 154 18.08 -0.75 -2.62
N SER A 155 17.18 0.14 -2.23
CA SER A 155 17.27 1.58 -2.46
C SER A 155 17.23 2.37 -1.14
N GLY A 156 17.69 3.62 -1.18
CA GLY A 156 17.82 4.51 -0.02
C GLY A 156 19.28 4.76 0.39
N THR A 157 19.48 5.70 1.30
CA THR A 157 20.81 6.05 1.82
C THR A 157 21.15 5.14 3.01
N PRO A 158 22.20 4.30 2.96
CA PRO A 158 22.59 3.46 4.07
C PRO A 158 23.27 4.33 5.14
N ALA A 159 22.48 4.91 6.02
CA ALA A 159 22.95 5.69 7.16
C ALA A 159 22.00 5.51 8.34
N VAL A 160 22.51 5.56 9.57
CA VAL A 160 21.71 5.34 10.79
C VAL A 160 20.45 6.24 10.81
N GLU A 161 19.32 5.70 11.26
CA GLU A 161 17.97 6.30 11.23
C GLU A 161 17.37 6.55 9.83
N GLN A 162 18.08 6.26 8.74
CA GLN A 162 17.50 6.32 7.39
C GLN A 162 16.76 5.03 7.05
N ARG A 163 15.76 5.14 6.16
CA ARG A 163 15.00 4.00 5.66
C ARG A 163 15.63 3.47 4.37
N LEU A 164 15.77 2.16 4.31
CA LEU A 164 16.04 1.40 3.09
C LEU A 164 14.77 0.66 2.66
N THR A 165 14.62 0.49 1.35
CA THR A 165 13.48 -0.21 0.74
C THR A 165 13.99 -1.30 -0.18
N ALA A 166 13.46 -2.51 -0.01
CA ALA A 166 13.73 -3.67 -0.84
C ALA A 166 12.75 -3.75 -2.01
N ASP A 167 13.28 -3.87 -3.23
CA ASP A 167 12.51 -4.23 -4.42
C ASP A 167 12.70 -5.73 -4.68
N PRO A 168 11.63 -6.56 -4.65
CA PRO A 168 11.72 -7.98 -4.95
C PRO A 168 12.17 -8.29 -6.38
N GLY A 169 12.15 -7.31 -7.30
CA GLY A 169 12.42 -7.52 -8.72
C GLY A 169 11.21 -8.09 -9.44
N THR A 170 11.42 -8.74 -10.59
CA THR A 170 10.35 -9.35 -11.39
C THR A 170 10.53 -10.85 -11.46
N TRP A 171 9.42 -11.57 -11.41
CA TRP A 171 9.38 -13.03 -11.32
C TRP A 171 8.37 -13.61 -12.29
N THR A 172 8.72 -14.73 -12.91
CA THR A 172 7.82 -15.60 -13.65
C THR A 172 7.51 -16.86 -12.83
N GLY A 173 6.51 -17.62 -13.25
CA GLY A 173 6.08 -18.84 -12.56
C GLY A 173 4.58 -18.83 -12.22
N GLN A 174 4.10 -19.94 -11.67
CA GLN A 174 2.69 -20.10 -11.34
C GLN A 174 2.24 -19.05 -10.32
N GLN A 175 1.12 -18.39 -10.60
CA GLN A 175 0.54 -17.35 -9.74
C GLN A 175 -0.45 -17.94 -8.72
N PRO A 176 -0.69 -17.29 -7.57
CA PRO A 176 0.02 -16.10 -7.07
C PRO A 176 1.42 -16.45 -6.56
N ILE A 177 2.38 -15.56 -6.82
CA ILE A 177 3.71 -15.60 -6.18
C ILE A 177 3.66 -14.69 -4.95
N THR A 178 3.99 -15.24 -3.78
CA THR A 178 4.10 -14.49 -2.52
C THR A 178 5.56 -14.26 -2.16
N PHE A 179 5.87 -13.10 -1.58
CA PHE A 179 7.23 -12.72 -1.18
C PHE A 179 7.38 -12.67 0.34
N THR A 180 8.55 -13.08 0.81
CA THR A 180 9.00 -12.82 2.19
C THR A 180 10.38 -12.18 2.18
N PHE A 181 10.62 -11.28 3.14
CA PHE A 181 11.87 -10.54 3.25
C PHE A 181 12.60 -10.94 4.53
N ARG A 182 13.93 -11.00 4.45
CA ARG A 182 14.83 -11.13 5.61
C ARG A 182 15.99 -10.18 5.42
N TRP A 183 16.08 -9.15 6.26
CA TRP A 183 17.23 -8.26 6.25
C TRP A 183 18.43 -8.92 6.93
N LEU A 184 19.61 -8.71 6.34
CA LEU A 184 20.87 -9.25 6.83
C LEU A 184 21.88 -8.12 7.03
N ARG A 185 22.61 -8.24 8.14
CA ARG A 185 23.78 -7.43 8.45
C ARG A 185 25.02 -8.20 8.06
N CYS A 186 25.75 -7.67 7.09
CA CYS A 186 27.00 -8.24 6.59
C CYS A 186 28.20 -7.48 7.14
N ASP A 187 29.41 -7.98 6.94
CA ASP A 187 30.62 -7.21 7.18
C ASP A 187 30.75 -6.00 6.23
N GLY A 188 31.82 -5.23 6.39
CA GLY A 188 32.05 -4.02 5.60
C GLY A 188 32.25 -4.27 4.10
N ASN A 189 32.47 -5.52 3.67
CA ASN A 189 32.71 -5.92 2.29
C ASN A 189 31.48 -6.61 1.66
N GLY A 190 30.37 -6.75 2.38
CA GLY A 190 29.17 -7.44 1.87
C GLY A 190 29.11 -8.94 2.12
N ASN A 191 30.05 -9.48 2.92
CA ASN A 191 30.17 -10.90 3.23
C ASN A 191 29.76 -11.20 4.67
N ASN A 192 29.83 -12.47 5.10
CA ASN A 192 29.60 -12.89 6.49
C ASN A 192 28.30 -12.33 7.08
N CYS A 193 27.21 -12.55 6.36
CA CYS A 193 25.91 -11.97 6.66
C CYS A 193 25.19 -12.75 7.77
N VAL A 194 24.63 -12.01 8.73
CA VAL A 194 23.78 -12.54 9.80
C VAL A 194 22.40 -11.90 9.69
N GLU A 195 21.34 -12.70 9.88
CA GLU A 195 19.97 -12.18 9.86
C GLU A 195 19.72 -11.18 11.00
N ILE A 196 18.99 -10.12 10.69
CA ILE A 196 18.56 -9.13 11.66
C ILE A 196 17.20 -9.57 12.20
N SER A 197 17.17 -10.00 13.48
CA SER A 197 15.95 -10.51 14.11
C SER A 197 14.78 -9.50 14.01
N GLY A 198 13.63 -10.00 13.58
CA GLY A 198 12.39 -9.22 13.41
C GLY A 198 12.33 -8.32 12.18
N ALA A 199 13.38 -8.22 11.37
CA ALA A 199 13.38 -7.39 10.16
C ALA A 199 12.85 -8.18 8.96
N THR A 200 11.51 -8.29 8.87
CA THR A 200 10.81 -9.11 7.88
C THR A 200 9.98 -8.34 6.84
N ASP A 201 9.95 -7.01 6.97
CA ASP A 201 9.24 -6.12 6.04
C ASP A 201 10.10 -5.79 4.82
N ASP A 202 9.46 -5.27 3.77
CA ASP A 202 10.12 -4.70 2.59
C ASP A 202 10.87 -3.40 2.89
N GLN A 203 10.73 -2.87 4.10
CA GLN A 203 11.40 -1.67 4.60
C GLN A 203 12.24 -1.98 5.84
N TYR A 204 13.38 -1.28 5.97
CA TYR A 204 14.21 -1.36 7.16
C TYR A 204 14.77 0.02 7.52
N VAL A 205 14.56 0.43 8.77
CA VAL A 205 15.22 1.61 9.35
C VAL A 205 16.57 1.18 9.90
N VAL A 206 17.63 1.77 9.35
CA VAL A 206 19.01 1.45 9.69
C VAL A 206 19.28 1.81 11.15
N LYS A 207 19.80 0.86 11.92
CA LYS A 207 20.06 1.02 13.35
C LYS A 207 21.52 1.39 13.60
N SER A 208 21.80 1.94 14.78
CA SER A 208 23.17 2.25 15.21
C SER A 208 24.10 1.02 15.19
N SER A 209 23.57 -0.18 15.44
CA SER A 209 24.30 -1.45 15.34
C SER A 209 24.77 -1.81 13.92
N ASP A 210 24.24 -1.13 12.89
CA ASP A 210 24.60 -1.35 11.50
C ASP A 210 25.79 -0.49 11.06
N LEU A 211 26.25 0.45 11.90
CA LEU A 211 27.31 1.39 11.54
C LEU A 211 28.58 0.68 11.04
N GLY A 212 29.09 1.13 9.88
CA GLY A 212 30.26 0.56 9.21
C GLY A 212 30.05 -0.80 8.55
N ARG A 213 28.85 -1.39 8.67
CA ARG A 213 28.45 -2.65 8.02
C ARG A 213 27.78 -2.38 6.68
N THR A 214 27.56 -3.43 5.90
CA THR A 214 26.69 -3.38 4.72
C THR A 214 25.40 -4.14 5.02
N LEU A 215 24.32 -3.80 4.32
CA LEU A 215 23.03 -4.46 4.47
C LEU A 215 22.67 -5.18 3.16
N ARG A 216 21.98 -6.31 3.30
CA ARG A 216 21.43 -7.10 2.19
C ARG A 216 20.04 -7.59 2.56
N VAL A 217 19.24 -7.97 1.57
CA VAL A 217 17.93 -8.58 1.80
C VAL A 217 17.86 -9.91 1.07
N ARG A 218 17.53 -10.98 1.79
CA ARG A 218 17.12 -12.25 1.20
C ARG A 218 15.62 -12.16 0.95
N ILE A 219 15.24 -12.34 -0.30
CA ILE A 219 13.85 -12.29 -0.76
C ILE A 219 13.50 -13.68 -1.27
N SER A 220 12.53 -14.32 -0.62
CA SER A 220 12.02 -15.63 -1.03
C SER A 220 10.68 -15.46 -1.75
N ALA A 221 10.63 -15.94 -2.99
CA ALA A 221 9.44 -16.01 -3.80
C ALA A 221 8.88 -17.43 -3.76
N ARG A 222 7.60 -17.58 -3.42
CA ARG A 222 6.93 -18.87 -3.23
C ARG A 222 5.63 -18.94 -4.00
N ASN A 223 5.37 -20.10 -4.61
CA ASN A 223 4.06 -20.50 -5.11
C ASN A 223 3.79 -21.99 -4.75
N SER A 224 2.73 -22.57 -5.30
CA SER A 224 2.39 -23.99 -5.06
C SER A 224 3.38 -25.00 -5.66
N GLN A 225 4.24 -24.57 -6.58
CA GLN A 225 5.23 -25.41 -7.27
C GLN A 225 6.61 -25.36 -6.61
N GLY A 226 6.87 -24.38 -5.74
CA GLY A 226 8.13 -24.30 -5.01
C GLY A 226 8.45 -22.91 -4.48
N GLU A 227 9.67 -22.77 -3.99
CA GLU A 227 10.22 -21.52 -3.46
C GLU A 227 11.66 -21.33 -3.95
N ILE A 228 11.99 -20.12 -4.36
CA ILE A 228 13.35 -19.70 -4.67
C ILE A 228 13.67 -18.43 -3.88
N ALA A 229 14.87 -18.37 -3.30
CA ALA A 229 15.38 -17.20 -2.62
C ALA A 229 16.50 -16.53 -3.44
N LYS A 230 16.46 -15.19 -3.51
CA LYS A 230 17.51 -14.35 -4.08
C LYS A 230 18.02 -13.37 -3.03
N LEU A 231 19.30 -13.03 -3.11
CA LEU A 231 19.95 -12.10 -2.21
C LEU A 231 20.34 -10.84 -3.00
N THR A 232 19.96 -9.66 -2.51
CA THR A 232 20.31 -8.39 -3.15
C THR A 232 21.84 -8.18 -3.18
N PRO A 233 22.38 -7.32 -4.04
CA PRO A 233 23.73 -6.77 -3.83
C PRO A 233 23.86 -6.08 -2.45
N PRO A 234 25.08 -5.99 -1.89
CA PRO A 234 25.31 -5.22 -0.67
C PRO A 234 25.10 -3.72 -0.90
N THR A 235 24.54 -3.03 0.10
CA THR A 235 24.56 -1.57 0.14
C THR A 235 25.98 -1.04 0.26
N ALA A 236 26.18 0.27 0.07
CA ALA A 236 27.36 0.93 0.60
C ALA A 236 27.44 0.75 2.13
N LYS A 237 28.63 0.93 2.70
CA LYS A 237 28.83 0.88 4.15
C LYS A 237 27.91 1.91 4.82
N VAL A 238 27.23 1.47 5.87
CA VAL A 238 26.35 2.31 6.66
C VAL A 238 27.17 3.41 7.29
N ALA A 239 26.84 4.65 6.94
CA ALA A 239 27.44 5.84 7.53
C ALA A 239 26.73 6.21 8.83
N ALA A 240 27.37 7.05 9.64
CA ALA A 240 26.66 7.76 10.69
C ALA A 240 25.55 8.58 10.02
N GLY A 241 24.30 8.35 10.43
CA GLY A 241 23.15 9.12 9.96
C GLY A 241 23.37 10.61 10.18
N GLY A 242 22.98 11.43 9.20
CA GLY A 242 22.71 12.83 9.48
C GLY A 242 21.49 12.91 10.39
N VAL A 243 21.60 13.63 11.51
CA VAL A 243 20.43 13.90 12.36
C VAL A 243 19.40 14.68 11.53
N PRO A 244 18.11 14.32 11.50
CA PRO A 244 17.10 15.05 10.72
C PRO A 244 17.10 16.55 11.05
N GLY A 245 17.07 17.39 10.02
CA GLY A 245 17.15 18.85 10.18
C GLY A 245 18.51 19.38 10.62
N ALA A 246 19.56 18.54 10.67
CA ALA A 246 20.91 19.01 10.93
C ALA A 246 21.38 19.99 9.85
N ILE A 247 21.97 21.10 10.29
CA ILE A 247 22.67 22.08 9.44
C ILE A 247 24.12 22.23 9.90
N LYS A 248 25.03 22.52 8.97
CA LYS A 248 26.43 22.82 9.29
C LYS A 248 26.57 24.34 9.47
N LEU A 249 27.08 24.76 10.62
CA LEU A 249 27.32 26.16 10.92
C LEU A 249 28.68 26.62 10.34
N PRO A 250 28.88 27.93 10.09
CA PRO A 250 30.15 28.46 9.58
C PRO A 250 31.38 28.15 10.44
N ASN A 251 31.18 27.98 11.76
CA ASN A 251 32.22 27.59 12.70
C ASN A 251 32.55 26.08 12.69
N GLY A 252 31.94 25.31 11.80
CA GLY A 252 32.12 23.87 11.68
C GLY A 252 31.31 23.04 12.69
N GLU A 253 30.52 23.63 13.58
CA GLU A 253 29.60 22.89 14.43
C GLU A 253 28.38 22.39 13.64
N THR A 254 27.77 21.30 14.09
CA THR A 254 26.50 20.82 13.53
C THR A 254 25.36 21.21 14.47
N SER A 255 24.35 21.91 13.93
CA SER A 255 23.15 22.35 14.64
C SER A 255 21.95 21.50 14.28
N ILE A 256 21.21 21.03 15.28
CA ILE A 256 19.99 20.22 15.13
C ILE A 256 18.81 20.93 15.79
N PRO A 257 17.58 20.81 15.27
CA PRO A 257 16.41 21.33 15.96
C PRO A 257 16.12 20.51 17.21
N ALA A 258 15.51 21.13 18.23
CA ALA A 258 15.14 20.47 19.48
C ALA A 258 14.31 19.19 19.28
N THR A 259 13.48 19.13 18.23
CA THR A 259 12.66 17.97 17.85
C THR A 259 13.48 16.75 17.44
N SER A 260 14.73 16.93 17.03
CA SER A 260 15.64 15.86 16.59
C SER A 260 16.55 15.31 17.70
N VAL A 261 16.34 15.75 18.95
CA VAL A 261 16.95 15.14 20.12
C VAL A 261 16.02 14.02 20.60
N PRO A 262 16.38 12.72 20.44
CA PRO A 262 15.51 11.62 20.84
C PRO A 262 15.45 11.50 22.37
N ALA A 263 14.44 10.79 22.89
CA ALA A 263 14.23 10.61 24.33
C ALA A 263 15.36 9.83 25.05
N SER A 264 16.19 9.10 24.30
CA SER A 264 17.38 8.41 24.82
C SER A 264 18.56 9.36 25.09
N GLU A 265 18.53 10.56 24.53
CA GLU A 265 19.58 11.58 24.69
C GLU A 265 19.13 12.66 25.68
N ARG A 266 20.05 13.53 26.10
CA ARG A 266 19.76 14.65 27.01
C ARG A 266 20.28 15.97 26.48
N LEU A 267 19.67 17.06 26.94
CA LEU A 267 20.21 18.41 26.72
C LEU A 267 21.29 18.70 27.77
N ILE A 268 22.30 19.46 27.38
CA ILE A 268 23.41 19.90 28.21
C ILE A 268 23.55 21.42 28.08
N VAL A 269 23.58 22.11 29.22
CA VAL A 269 23.92 23.54 29.29
C VAL A 269 25.46 23.66 29.24
N ALA A 270 26.03 23.63 28.04
CA ALA A 270 27.47 23.46 27.80
C ALA A 270 28.30 24.67 28.25
N ASN A 271 27.80 25.88 28.01
CA ASN A 271 28.50 27.10 28.37
C ASN A 271 27.50 28.15 28.89
N VAL A 272 27.90 28.88 29.94
CA VAL A 272 27.18 30.06 30.41
C VAL A 272 28.20 31.13 30.71
N SER A 273 28.01 32.32 30.14
CA SER A 273 28.89 33.47 30.36
C SER A 273 28.08 34.69 30.77
N PHE A 274 28.74 35.56 31.53
CA PHE A 274 28.18 36.79 32.08
C PHE A 274 28.99 37.98 31.60
N SER A 275 28.32 39.05 31.22
CA SER A 275 28.95 40.34 30.92
C SER A 275 28.11 41.47 31.51
N PRO A 276 28.64 42.30 32.43
CA PRO A 276 30.00 42.24 32.97
C PRO A 276 30.21 41.05 33.93
N SER A 277 31.46 40.61 34.06
CA SER A 277 31.91 39.65 35.07
C SER A 277 33.35 40.00 35.48
N PRO A 278 33.62 40.48 36.71
CA PRO A 278 32.67 40.63 37.81
C PRO A 278 31.67 41.78 37.64
N VAL A 279 30.51 41.67 38.28
CA VAL A 279 29.48 42.72 38.33
C VAL A 279 29.88 43.76 39.38
N ARG A 280 29.94 45.03 38.96
CA ARG A 280 30.37 46.17 39.78
C ARG A 280 29.29 47.19 40.09
N SER A 281 28.19 47.16 39.33
CA SER A 281 27.11 48.13 39.46
C SER A 281 25.76 47.44 39.40
N ARG A 282 24.79 48.00 40.13
CA ARG A 282 23.37 47.61 40.02
C ARG A 282 22.66 48.31 38.86
N SER A 283 23.21 49.42 38.36
CA SER A 283 22.63 50.17 37.23
C SER A 283 23.03 49.62 35.87
N THR A 284 24.02 48.74 35.81
CA THR A 284 24.47 48.11 34.56
C THR A 284 23.77 46.76 34.40
N PRO A 285 22.97 46.57 33.34
CA PRO A 285 22.39 45.26 33.05
C PRO A 285 23.47 44.19 32.85
N ILE A 286 23.16 42.97 33.26
CA ILE A 286 24.00 41.80 33.06
C ILE A 286 23.47 41.04 31.85
N THR A 287 24.31 40.88 30.83
CA THR A 287 24.07 39.98 29.71
C THR A 287 24.51 38.57 30.10
N LEU A 288 23.57 37.64 30.09
CA LEU A 288 23.80 36.21 30.27
C LEU A 288 23.69 35.51 28.91
N ARG A 289 24.75 34.85 28.45
CA ARG A 289 24.74 34.06 27.22
C ARG A 289 24.86 32.58 27.56
N VAL A 290 23.95 31.75 27.04
CA VAL A 290 23.84 30.32 27.34
C VAL A 290 23.94 29.50 26.06
N LYS A 291 24.84 28.52 26.00
CA LYS A 291 24.94 27.49 24.94
C LYS A 291 24.27 26.21 25.38
N VAL A 292 23.42 25.66 24.51
CA VAL A 292 22.83 24.33 24.70
C VAL A 292 23.32 23.38 23.61
N VAL A 293 23.73 22.18 24.04
CA VAL A 293 24.07 21.06 23.17
C VAL A 293 23.31 19.81 23.60
N ASP A 294 23.32 18.74 22.81
CA ASP A 294 22.89 17.41 23.27
C ASP A 294 24.08 16.56 23.74
N THR A 295 23.80 15.38 24.28
CA THR A 295 24.81 14.39 24.73
C THR A 295 25.71 13.86 23.61
N ARG A 296 25.35 14.08 22.33
CA ARG A 296 26.17 13.75 21.15
C ARG A 296 27.08 14.92 20.75
N GLY A 297 26.93 16.09 21.38
CA GLY A 297 27.72 17.29 21.14
C GLY A 297 27.16 18.20 20.03
N TYR A 298 25.95 17.95 19.52
CA TYR A 298 25.32 18.84 18.55
C TYR A 298 24.81 20.11 19.22
N ALA A 299 24.99 21.26 18.58
CA ALA A 299 24.31 22.49 19.00
C ALA A 299 22.81 22.31 18.81
N VAL A 300 21.99 22.71 19.79
CA VAL A 300 20.53 22.48 19.71
C VAL A 300 19.79 23.81 19.64
N ARG A 301 19.14 24.07 18.50
CA ARG A 301 18.28 25.23 18.27
C ARG A 301 16.84 24.97 18.68
N ASP A 302 16.06 26.02 18.89
CA ASP A 302 14.65 25.98 19.30
C ASP A 302 14.38 25.37 20.69
N VAL A 303 15.40 25.25 21.54
CA VAL A 303 15.27 24.75 22.92
C VAL A 303 14.83 25.88 23.84
N LEU A 304 13.83 25.64 24.69
CA LEU A 304 13.42 26.61 25.71
C LEU A 304 14.44 26.64 26.85
N VAL A 305 14.90 27.84 27.21
CA VAL A 305 15.86 28.03 28.30
C VAL A 305 15.24 28.91 29.38
N PHE A 306 15.14 28.39 30.60
CA PHE A 306 14.73 29.12 31.78
C PHE A 306 15.97 29.51 32.60
N VAL A 307 15.99 30.74 33.11
CA VAL A 307 17.09 31.30 33.90
C VAL A 307 16.53 32.07 35.08
N ARG A 308 17.10 31.87 36.27
CA ARG A 308 16.76 32.66 37.46
C ARG A 308 17.93 32.77 38.43
N ALA A 309 18.12 33.95 39.03
CA ALA A 309 19.05 34.12 40.15
C ALA A 309 18.53 33.42 41.42
N THR A 310 19.46 32.87 42.22
CA THR A 310 19.18 32.22 43.50
C THR A 310 20.13 32.77 44.59
N PRO A 311 19.67 33.63 45.52
CA PRO A 311 18.30 34.15 45.67
C PRO A 311 17.90 35.10 44.52
N VAL A 312 16.61 35.45 44.46
CA VAL A 312 16.01 36.23 43.36
C VAL A 312 16.35 37.71 43.53
N VAL A 313 17.56 38.07 43.12
CA VAL A 313 18.11 39.43 43.26
C VAL A 313 18.28 40.15 41.91
N THR A 314 17.68 39.61 40.85
CA THR A 314 17.64 40.20 39.51
C THR A 314 16.24 40.15 38.94
N SER A 315 15.96 40.94 37.91
CA SER A 315 14.80 40.68 37.06
C SER A 315 14.84 39.24 36.52
N THR A 316 13.67 38.61 36.42
CA THR A 316 13.54 37.27 35.82
C THR A 316 13.23 37.45 34.34
N PRO A 317 14.10 36.98 33.43
CA PRO A 317 13.84 37.07 32.01
C PRO A 317 12.71 36.13 31.60
N VAL A 318 12.01 36.47 30.51
CA VAL A 318 11.05 35.58 29.87
C VAL A 318 11.82 34.40 29.26
N VAL A 319 11.26 33.19 29.32
CA VAL A 319 11.83 32.01 28.66
C VAL A 319 11.94 32.26 27.15
N GLN A 320 13.11 32.02 26.59
CA GLN A 320 13.39 32.16 25.16
C GLN A 320 13.94 30.86 24.57
N LYS A 321 13.86 30.78 23.23
CA LYS A 321 14.44 29.69 22.45
C LYS A 321 15.90 29.98 22.10
N THR A 322 16.71 28.93 22.02
CA THR A 322 18.04 29.01 21.42
C THR A 322 17.96 29.29 19.91
N ALA A 323 18.87 30.12 19.41
CA ALA A 323 19.06 30.39 17.99
C ALA A 323 19.72 29.20 17.27
N GLU A 324 19.96 29.33 15.94
CA GLU A 324 20.56 28.27 15.13
C GLU A 324 21.92 27.80 15.64
N ASP A 325 22.70 28.70 16.23
CA ASP A 325 23.98 28.38 16.84
C ASP A 325 23.84 27.72 18.22
N GLY A 326 22.63 27.39 18.67
CA GLY A 326 22.36 26.81 19.99
C GLY A 326 22.58 27.78 21.15
N PHE A 327 22.78 29.08 20.89
CA PHE A 327 22.89 30.09 21.94
C PHE A 327 21.56 30.81 22.19
N VAL A 328 21.39 31.29 23.42
CA VAL A 328 20.38 32.28 23.79
C VAL A 328 21.03 33.33 24.70
N SER A 329 20.57 34.58 24.58
CA SER A 329 21.10 35.70 25.35
C SER A 329 19.98 36.40 26.10
N TYR A 330 20.19 36.61 27.40
CA TYR A 330 19.28 37.35 28.28
C TYR A 330 19.94 38.60 28.80
N THR A 331 19.14 39.65 28.98
CA THR A 331 19.53 40.84 29.73
C THR A 331 18.77 40.85 31.04
N VAL A 332 19.48 40.79 32.16
CA VAL A 332 18.88 40.84 33.50
C VAL A 332 19.35 42.08 34.25
N GLN A 333 18.44 42.72 34.99
CA GLN A 333 18.73 43.91 35.78
C GLN A 333 18.96 43.51 37.24
N PRO A 334 20.10 43.86 37.84
CA PRO A 334 20.29 43.75 39.29
C PRO A 334 19.20 44.53 40.05
N GLN A 335 18.64 43.93 41.08
CA GLN A 335 17.69 44.59 41.98
C GLN A 335 18.43 45.30 43.13
N ALA A 336 17.70 46.05 43.95
CA ALA A 336 18.26 46.82 45.06
C ALA A 336 19.05 45.95 46.06
N ASP A 337 18.62 44.71 46.26
CA ASP A 337 19.21 43.71 47.14
C ASP A 337 20.35 42.89 46.48
N PHE A 338 20.68 43.14 45.22
CA PHE A 338 21.80 42.48 44.55
C PHE A 338 23.12 42.79 45.28
N PRO A 339 23.91 41.78 45.69
CA PRO A 339 25.10 42.00 46.51
C PRO A 339 26.28 42.50 45.67
N ILE A 340 26.76 43.71 45.95
CA ILE A 340 27.97 44.29 45.35
C ILE A 340 29.05 44.35 46.44
N ARG A 341 29.82 43.26 46.57
CA ARG A 341 30.81 43.05 47.65
C ARG A 341 31.96 42.20 47.14
N ASN A 342 33.19 42.55 47.50
CA ASN A 342 34.38 41.77 47.15
C ASN A 342 34.28 40.34 47.70
N GLY A 343 34.63 39.36 46.88
CA GLY A 343 34.60 37.94 47.27
C GLY A 343 33.19 37.32 47.29
N TYR A 344 32.16 38.04 46.85
CA TYR A 344 30.79 37.51 46.76
C TYR A 344 30.47 37.05 45.34
N SER A 345 29.49 36.15 45.20
CA SER A 345 28.97 35.72 43.90
C SER A 345 27.46 35.53 43.97
N VAL A 346 26.77 35.83 42.88
CA VAL A 346 25.33 35.54 42.73
C VAL A 346 25.17 34.30 41.87
N GLN A 347 24.44 33.31 42.38
CA GLN A 347 24.17 32.07 41.66
C GLN A 347 22.97 32.24 40.73
N PHE A 348 23.01 31.55 39.60
CA PHE A 348 21.92 31.44 38.63
C PHE A 348 21.66 29.98 38.31
N PHE A 349 20.40 29.59 38.42
CA PHE A 349 19.91 28.32 37.94
C PHE A 349 19.50 28.45 36.47
N VAL A 350 20.04 27.57 35.62
CA VAL A 350 19.73 27.48 34.20
C VAL A 350 19.14 26.11 33.90
N LYS A 351 18.00 26.09 33.21
CA LYS A 351 17.33 24.88 32.74
C LYS A 351 17.03 24.98 31.25
N ALA A 352 17.51 24.03 30.47
CA ALA A 352 17.17 23.86 29.06
C ALA A 352 16.21 22.66 28.90
N TYR A 353 15.14 22.80 28.12
CA TYR A 353 14.15 21.74 27.94
C TYR A 353 13.43 21.86 26.59
N ARG A 354 12.98 20.73 26.03
CA ARG A 354 12.18 20.74 24.80
C ARG A 354 10.77 21.24 25.06
N GLN A 355 10.22 21.96 24.08
CA GLN A 355 8.82 22.39 24.13
C GLN A 355 7.90 21.16 24.08
N GLY A 356 6.91 21.09 24.98
CA GLY A 356 5.94 19.99 25.07
C GLY A 356 6.35 18.81 25.94
N ASP A 357 7.62 18.72 26.35
CA ASP A 357 8.10 17.70 27.26
C ASP A 357 7.63 17.94 28.71
N ASN A 358 7.44 16.86 29.49
CA ASN A 358 7.12 16.98 30.91
C ASN A 358 8.24 17.72 31.64
N PRO A 359 7.94 18.81 32.38
CA PRO A 359 8.96 19.63 33.03
C PRO A 359 9.81 18.88 34.08
N LEU A 360 9.38 17.70 34.54
CA LEU A 360 10.08 16.88 35.54
C LEU A 360 10.67 15.57 34.98
N GLY A 361 10.43 15.22 33.71
CA GLY A 361 10.80 13.90 33.18
C GLY A 361 11.09 13.81 31.68
N GLY A 362 11.10 14.93 30.95
CA GLY A 362 11.46 14.96 29.53
C GLY A 362 12.95 15.17 29.26
N VAL A 363 13.30 15.39 27.98
CA VAL A 363 14.66 15.70 27.56
C VAL A 363 15.00 17.12 28.04
N ALA A 364 15.80 17.19 29.11
CA ALA A 364 16.17 18.43 29.77
C ALA A 364 17.63 18.39 30.27
N GLY A 365 18.18 19.58 30.48
CA GLY A 365 19.51 19.81 31.04
C GLY A 365 19.48 20.95 32.05
N TYR A 366 20.32 20.87 33.07
CA TYR A 366 20.35 21.83 34.18
C TYR A 366 21.78 22.21 34.50
N ARG A 367 22.01 23.45 34.92
CA ARG A 367 23.30 23.90 35.44
C ARG A 367 23.12 25.04 36.43
N LEU A 368 23.82 24.93 37.56
CA LEU A 368 24.03 26.04 38.47
C LEU A 368 25.33 26.74 38.09
N VAL A 369 25.26 28.06 37.91
CA VAL A 369 26.42 28.90 37.60
C VAL A 369 26.43 30.10 38.51
N GLN A 370 27.52 30.88 38.52
CA GLN A 370 27.60 32.07 39.35
C GLN A 370 28.38 33.18 38.65
N VAL A 371 28.06 34.41 39.01
CA VAL A 371 28.81 35.60 38.59
C VAL A 371 29.41 36.29 39.82
N PRO A 372 30.73 36.55 39.83
CA PRO A 372 31.37 37.25 40.92
C PRO A 372 30.94 38.72 40.96
N THR A 373 30.95 39.30 42.15
CA THR A 373 30.65 40.72 42.36
C THR A 373 31.82 41.41 43.06
N VAL A 374 32.00 42.70 42.79
CA VAL A 374 33.11 43.51 43.31
C VAL A 374 32.58 44.91 43.58
N ARG A 375 32.99 45.52 44.69
CA ARG A 375 32.53 46.85 45.11
C ARG A 375 33.13 47.99 44.28
#